data_AF-A0A9E2NZQ6-F1
#
_entry.id   AF-A0A9E2NZQ6-F1
#
_cell.length_a   1.000
_cell.length_b   1.000
_cell.length_c   1.000
_cell.angle_alpha   90.00
_cell.angle_beta   90.00
_cell.angle_gamma   90.00
#
_symmetry.space_group_name_H-M   'P 1'
#
loop_
_entity.id
_entity.type
_entity.pdbx_description
1 polymer ?
#
loop_
_entity_poly.entity_id
_entity_poly.type
_entity_poly.pdbx_seq_one_letter_code
_entity_poly.pdbx_strand_id
1 'polypeptide(L)' 'MIFPLEQLIKFKDNIYEITCAASRRAYQLSRMNDPVIAENDGKVVSTAARQLFTEEVQYRIEQ' A
#
# COMPACT_ATOMS: atom_id res chain seq x y z
N MET A 1 -12.56 -4.35 0.98
CA MET A 1 -11.56 -3.44 1.61
C MET A 1 -12.08 -2.01 1.77
N ILE A 2 -11.80 -1.36 2.91
CA ILE A 2 -12.00 0.09 3.14
C ILE A 2 -10.64 0.79 3.03
N PHE A 3 -10.56 1.86 2.23
CA PHE A 3 -9.33 2.65 2.09
C PHE A 3 -9.16 3.59 3.30
N PRO A 4 -7.95 3.73 3.86
CA PRO A 4 -7.71 4.55 5.05
C PRO A 4 -7.67 6.05 4.73
N LEU A 5 -8.84 6.65 4.50
CA LEU A 5 -8.96 8.06 4.11
C LEU A 5 -8.47 9.02 5.20
N GLU A 6 -8.65 8.67 6.48
CA GLU A 6 -8.17 9.49 7.59
C GLU A 6 -6.64 9.59 7.59
N GLN A 7 -5.96 8.45 7.41
CA GLN A 7 -4.50 8.37 7.31
C GLN A 7 -4.01 9.12 6.08
N LEU A 8 -4.69 8.99 4.94
CA LEU A 8 -4.39 9.75 3.73
C LEU A 8 -4.45 11.27 3.98
N ILE A 9 -5.49 11.77 4.65
CA ILE A 9 -5.65 13.19 4.97
C ILE A 9 -4.57 13.67 5.96
N LYS A 10 -4.20 12.81 6.93
CA LYS A 10 -3.18 13.12 7.94
C LYS A 10 -1.75 13.00 7.41
N PHE A 11 -1.52 12.30 6.31
CA PHE A 11 -0.19 12.10 5.74
C PHE A 11 0.44 13.43 5.31
N LYS A 12 1.61 13.75 5.89
CA LYS A 12 2.35 15.01 5.62
C LYS A 12 3.66 14.82 4.87
N ASP A 13 4.09 13.58 4.68
CA ASP A 13 5.29 13.27 3.92
C ASP A 13 5.02 13.29 2.41
N ASN A 14 6.03 12.91 1.63
CA ASN A 14 5.98 12.97 0.18
C ASN A 14 4.95 11.98 -0.40
N ILE A 15 3.84 12.51 -0.92
CA ILE A 15 2.75 11.71 -1.49
C ILE A 15 3.20 10.89 -2.71
N TYR A 16 4.20 11.38 -3.46
CA TYR A 16 4.74 10.65 -4.61
C TYR A 16 5.56 9.46 -4.16
N GLU A 17 6.30 9.58 -3.06
CA GLU A 17 7.11 8.48 -2.51
C GLU A 17 6.22 7.33 -2.03
N ILE A 18 5.20 7.61 -1.24
CA ILE A 18 4.28 6.57 -0.77
C ILE A 18 3.48 5.95 -1.91
N THR A 19 3.19 6.71 -2.98
CA THR A 19 2.54 6.16 -4.20
C THR A 19 3.46 5.19 -4.93
N CYS A 20 4.74 5.54 -5.08
CA CYS A 20 5.77 4.66 -5.63
C CYS A 20 5.94 3.40 -4.77
N ALA A 21 5.98 3.56 -3.45
CA ALA A 21 6.06 2.45 -2.50
C ALA A 21 4.83 1.54 -2.59
N ALA A 22 3.62 2.10 -2.68
CA ALA A 22 2.37 1.36 -2.82
C ALA A 22 2.36 0.55 -4.12
N SER A 23 2.84 1.13 -5.22
CA SER A 23 2.96 0.46 -6.51
C SER A 23 3.93 -0.73 -6.46
N ARG A 24 5.10 -0.54 -5.84
CA ARG A 24 6.08 -1.61 -5.62
C ARG A 24 5.54 -2.71 -4.70
N ARG A 25 4.84 -2.33 -3.64
CA ARG A 25 4.22 -3.29 -2.71
C ARG A 25 3.10 -4.07 -3.39
N ALA A 26 2.27 -3.42 -4.19
CA ALA A 26 1.22 -4.08 -4.97
C ALA A 26 1.82 -5.11 -5.93
N TYR A 27 2.93 -4.77 -6.59
CA TYR A 27 3.66 -5.71 -7.43
C TYR A 27 4.17 -6.93 -6.64
N GLN A 28 4.73 -6.74 -5.45
CA GLN A 28 5.16 -7.85 -4.58
C GLN A 28 3.99 -8.77 -4.22
N LEU A 29 2.86 -8.20 -3.78
CA LEU A 29 1.67 -8.98 -3.44
C LEU A 29 1.18 -9.81 -4.64
N SER A 30 1.07 -9.18 -5.82
CA SER A 30 0.64 -9.86 -7.05
C SER A 30 1.61 -10.97 -7.45
N ARG A 31 2.92 -10.73 -7.36
CA ARG A 31 3.94 -11.70 -7.76
C ARG A 31 4.01 -12.90 -6.82
N MET A 32 3.72 -12.70 -5.54
CA MET A 32 3.63 -13.78 -4.54
C MET A 32 2.27 -14.49 -4.55
N ASN A 33 1.32 -14.00 -5.34
CA ASN A 33 -0.08 -14.45 -5.33
C ASN A 33 -0.66 -14.48 -3.91
N ASP A 34 -0.40 -13.42 -3.15
CA ASP A 34 -0.73 -13.32 -1.74
C ASP A 34 -2.25 -13.44 -1.52
N PRO A 35 -2.72 -14.29 -0.59
CA PRO A 35 -4.15 -14.50 -0.32
C PRO A 35 -4.88 -13.21 0.06
N VAL A 36 -4.17 -12.23 0.62
CA VAL A 36 -4.74 -10.92 0.99
C VAL A 36 -5.37 -10.19 -0.22
N ILE A 37 -4.95 -10.53 -1.45
CA ILE A 37 -5.54 -9.97 -2.67
C ILE A 37 -6.98 -10.45 -2.84
N ALA A 38 -7.23 -11.75 -2.70
CA ALA A 38 -8.56 -12.34 -2.84
C ALA A 38 -9.50 -11.89 -1.70
N GLU A 39 -8.98 -11.82 -0.47
CA GLU A 39 -9.70 -11.30 0.70
C GLU A 39 -10.14 -9.83 0.54
N ASN A 40 -9.47 -9.07 -0.34
CA ASN A 40 -9.74 -7.67 -0.60
C ASN A 40 -10.30 -7.41 -2.01
N ASP A 41 -11.06 -8.37 -2.55
CA ASP A 41 -11.78 -8.25 -3.83
C ASP A 41 -10.86 -7.95 -5.03
N GLY A 42 -9.63 -8.45 -5.00
CA GLY A 42 -8.64 -8.23 -6.06
C GLY A 42 -8.05 -6.81 -6.10
N LYS A 43 -8.38 -5.94 -5.14
CA LYS A 43 -7.96 -4.53 -5.12
C LYS A 43 -6.52 -4.33 -4.61
N VAL A 44 -5.56 -4.96 -5.27
CA VAL A 44 -4.16 -5.06 -4.81
C VAL A 44 -3.49 -3.72 -4.51
N VAL A 45 -3.72 -2.68 -5.32
CA VAL A 45 -3.12 -1.35 -5.13
C VAL A 45 -3.65 -0.70 -3.85
N SER A 46 -4.96 -0.72 -3.65
CA SER A 46 -5.58 -0.15 -2.45
C SER A 46 -5.19 -0.95 -1.20
N THR A 47 -4.95 -2.27 -1.31
CA THR A 47 -4.49 -3.12 -0.21
C THR A 47 -3.06 -2.78 0.18
N ALA A 48 -2.19 -2.62 -0.83
CA ALA A 48 -0.81 -2.20 -0.63
C ALA A 48 -0.73 -0.79 -0.02
N ALA A 49 -1.51 0.16 -0.54
CA ALA A 49 -1.56 1.50 0.02
C ALA A 49 -2.06 1.48 1.48
N ARG A 50 -3.07 0.67 1.80
CA ARG A 50 -3.55 0.50 3.17
C ARG A 50 -2.43 0.02 4.09
N GLN A 51 -1.70 -1.03 3.71
CA GLN A 51 -0.58 -1.57 4.47
C GLN A 51 0.48 -0.51 4.79
N LEU A 52 0.73 0.42 3.87
CA LEU A 52 1.68 1.51 4.07
C LEU A 52 1.12 2.61 4.98
N PHE A 53 -0.11 3.05 4.75
CA PHE A 53 -0.76 4.09 5.56
C PHE A 53 -1.04 3.67 7.00
N THR A 54 -1.21 2.37 7.24
CA THR A 54 -1.41 1.80 8.60
C THR A 54 -0.11 1.26 9.21
N GLU A 55 1.03 1.50 8.56
CA GLU A 55 2.36 1.05 9.01
C GLU A 55 2.50 -0.47 9.21
N GLU A 56 1.60 -1.28 8.64
CA GLU A 56 1.75 -2.75 8.58
C GLU A 56 3.00 -3.14 7.75
N VAL A 57 3.36 -2.29 6.79
CA VAL A 57 4.57 -2.41 5.98
C VAL A 57 5.24 -1.04 5.91
N GLN A 58 6.54 -1.00 6.16
CA GLN A 58 7.35 0.20 5.98
C GLN A 58 8.13 0.13 4.67
N TYR A 59 8.44 1.30 4.10
CA TYR A 59 9.29 1.41 2.93
C TYR A 59 10.48 2.32 3.21
N ARG A 60 11.57 2.09 2.49
CA ARG A 60 12.70 3.00 2.40
C ARG A 60 13.08 3.10 0.93
N ILE A 61 13.28 4.32 0.44
CA ILE A 61 13.85 4.53 -0.88
C ILE A 61 15.36 4.45 -0.73
N GLU A 62 15.99 3.50 -1.43
CA GLU A 62 17.45 3.40 -1.50
C GLU A 62 18.01 4.63 -2.21
N GLN A 63 19.06 5.23 -1.63
CA GLN A 63 19.85 6.31 -2.22
C GLN A 63 21.08 5.74 -2.93
#